data_AF-A0A3E1Y5Q2-F1
#
_entry.id   AF-A0A3E1Y5Q2-F1
#
_cell.length_a   1.000
_cell.length_b   1.000
_cell.length_c   1.000
_cell.angle_alpha   90.00
_cell.angle_beta   90.00
_cell.angle_gamma   90.00
#
_symmetry.space_group_name_H-M   'P 1'
#
loop_
_entity.id
_entity.type
_entity.pdbx_description
1 polymer ?
#
loop_
_entity_poly.entity_id
_entity_poly.type
_entity_poly.pdbx_seq_one_letter_code
_entity_poly.pdbx_strand_id
1 'polypeptide(L)'
;MAVNRRSAIKQLLFVSAGLAILPSCLQKTTRTSMTLKHLKIDGDQEKTLAELVNTIIPPTSTPGAKELGAHLFTLLMLDDCYKKEDQERWMNGFKAFDAASKKMNGQSFLESSQDKRDALVTSLEAIKDDKDDLFYFYKATKRLTIQAYTSSEYFLTKVNVYELVPGRYKGCVPYTPQPRKLS
;
A
#
# COMPACT_ATOMS: atom_id res chain seq x y z
N MET A 1 -0.42 13.72 -59.49
CA MET A 1 -1.74 14.19 -59.03
C MET A 1 -1.53 15.46 -58.23
N ALA A 2 -1.85 16.63 -58.78
CA ALA A 2 -1.58 17.90 -58.12
C ALA A 2 -2.53 18.05 -56.92
N VAL A 3 -1.97 17.98 -55.70
CA VAL A 3 -2.75 18.15 -54.48
C VAL A 3 -3.25 19.59 -54.43
N ASN A 4 -4.56 19.75 -54.43
CA ASN A 4 -5.19 21.07 -54.37
C ASN A 4 -4.91 21.69 -53.00
N ARG A 5 -4.32 22.91 -52.97
CA ARG A 5 -3.92 23.62 -51.73
C ARG A 5 -5.03 23.64 -50.67
N ARG A 6 -6.27 23.80 -51.10
CA ARG A 6 -7.45 23.84 -50.23
C ARG A 6 -7.75 22.48 -49.58
N SER A 7 -7.49 21.39 -50.30
CA SER A 7 -7.64 20.02 -49.77
C SER A 7 -6.52 19.67 -48.81
N ALA A 8 -5.28 20.08 -49.09
CA ALA A 8 -4.15 19.89 -48.19
C ALA A 8 -4.35 20.61 -46.84
N ILE A 9 -4.83 21.86 -46.86
CA ILE A 9 -5.12 22.62 -45.63
C ILE A 9 -6.26 21.99 -44.83
N LYS A 10 -7.32 21.53 -45.50
CA LYS A 10 -8.43 20.82 -44.84
C LYS A 10 -7.95 19.53 -44.19
N GLN A 11 -7.17 18.71 -44.89
CA GLN A 11 -6.65 17.46 -44.35
C GLN A 11 -5.69 17.68 -43.18
N LEU A 12 -4.83 18.70 -43.24
CA LEU A 12 -3.94 19.07 -42.14
C LEU A 12 -4.72 19.47 -40.88
N LEU A 13 -5.83 20.22 -41.04
CA LEU A 13 -6.73 20.59 -39.94
C LEU A 13 -7.43 19.39 -39.30
N PHE A 14 -7.85 18.40 -40.10
CA PHE A 14 -8.46 17.17 -39.56
C PHE A 14 -7.45 16.29 -38.80
N VAL A 15 -6.21 16.20 -39.29
CA VAL A 15 -5.14 15.42 -38.64
C VAL A 15 -4.68 16.05 -37.32
N SER A 16 -4.53 17.39 -37.28
CA SER A 16 -4.13 18.08 -36.04
C SER A 16 -5.23 18.07 -34.98
N ALA A 17 -6.50 18.23 -35.38
CA ALA A 17 -7.64 18.07 -34.48
C ALA A 17 -7.75 16.64 -33.93
N GLY A 18 -7.42 15.63 -34.74
CA GLY A 18 -7.38 14.23 -34.32
C GLY A 18 -6.33 13.94 -33.24
N LEU A 19 -5.14 14.55 -33.33
CA LEU A 19 -4.09 14.37 -32.31
C LEU A 19 -4.40 15.05 -30.97
N ALA A 20 -5.16 16.15 -30.97
CA ALA A 20 -5.49 16.89 -29.75
C ALA A 20 -6.45 16.14 -28.81
N ILE A 21 -7.20 15.16 -29.32
CA ILE A 21 -8.22 14.40 -28.56
C ILE A 21 -7.67 13.09 -27.99
N LEU A 22 -6.47 12.67 -28.40
CA LEU A 22 -5.83 11.42 -27.97
C LEU A 22 -5.14 11.37 -26.57
N PRO A 23 -5.01 12.44 -25.75
CA PRO A 23 -4.30 12.28 -24.46
C PRO A 23 -5.00 11.39 -23.45
N SER A 24 -6.31 11.16 -23.60
CA SER A 24 -7.15 10.44 -22.62
C SER A 24 -7.03 8.92 -22.68
N CYS A 25 -6.50 8.34 -23.77
CA CYS A 25 -6.30 6.89 -23.90
C CYS A 25 -4.90 6.42 -23.47
N LEU A 26 -3.94 7.34 -23.34
CA LEU A 26 -2.56 7.04 -22.93
C LEU A 26 -2.36 7.07 -21.42
N GLN A 27 -3.26 7.72 -20.67
CA GLN A 27 -3.26 7.68 -19.22
C GLN A 27 -4.08 6.49 -18.73
N LYS A 28 -3.47 5.31 -18.73
CA LYS A 28 -3.99 4.14 -18.02
C LYS A 28 -3.77 4.35 -16.51
N THR A 29 -4.45 5.33 -15.92
CA THR A 29 -4.45 5.52 -14.48
C THR A 29 -5.44 4.53 -13.88
N THR A 30 -4.89 3.45 -13.33
CA THR A 30 -5.67 2.47 -12.57
C THR A 30 -6.35 3.21 -11.41
N ARG A 31 -7.66 3.07 -11.25
CA ARG A 31 -8.40 3.75 -10.17
C ARG A 31 -8.09 3.10 -8.82
N THR A 32 -8.02 3.93 -7.77
CA THR A 32 -7.95 3.50 -6.37
C THR A 32 -9.30 2.95 -5.90
N SER A 33 -9.28 2.11 -4.86
CA SER A 33 -10.49 1.58 -4.23
C SER A 33 -11.17 2.59 -3.31
N MET A 34 -10.47 3.65 -2.88
CA MET A 34 -10.99 4.71 -2.02
C MET A 34 -10.57 6.11 -2.46
N THR A 35 -11.35 7.10 -2.02
CA THR A 35 -11.07 8.53 -2.20
C THR A 35 -10.36 9.07 -0.96
N LEU A 36 -9.14 9.56 -1.14
CA LEU A 36 -8.33 10.23 -0.11
C LEU A 36 -8.46 11.76 -0.24
N LYS A 37 -8.38 12.48 0.87
CA LYS A 37 -8.55 13.94 0.93
C LYS A 37 -7.25 14.69 0.64
N HIS A 38 -6.14 14.23 1.20
CA HIS A 38 -4.85 14.91 1.20
C HIS A 38 -3.80 14.16 0.39
N LEU A 39 -3.79 12.83 0.49
CA LEU A 39 -2.88 11.96 -0.26
C LEU A 39 -3.38 11.72 -1.68
N LYS A 40 -2.42 11.69 -2.62
CA LYS A 40 -2.68 11.36 -4.03
C LYS A 40 -1.90 10.11 -4.37
N ILE A 41 -2.63 9.02 -4.56
CA ILE A 41 -2.09 7.76 -5.05
C ILE A 41 -2.88 7.28 -6.26
N ASP A 42 -2.26 6.45 -7.10
CA ASP A 42 -2.94 5.69 -8.14
C ASP A 42 -3.18 4.23 -7.72
N GLY A 43 -3.91 3.48 -8.55
CA GLY A 43 -4.24 2.09 -8.24
C GLY A 43 -3.04 1.13 -8.29
N ASP A 44 -1.94 1.47 -8.96
CA ASP A 44 -0.76 0.61 -8.96
C ASP A 44 0.09 0.84 -7.70
N GLN A 45 0.11 2.07 -7.19
CA GLN A 45 0.60 2.39 -5.86
C GLN A 45 -0.22 1.69 -4.78
N GLU A 46 -1.55 1.72 -4.86
CA GLU A 46 -2.40 0.99 -3.90
C GLU A 46 -2.10 -0.52 -3.90
N LYS A 47 -1.97 -1.14 -5.07
CA LYS A 47 -1.58 -2.56 -5.19
C LYS A 47 -0.18 -2.82 -4.63
N THR A 48 0.77 -1.92 -4.89
CA THR A 48 2.13 -2.03 -4.35
C THR A 48 2.11 -2.01 -2.82
N LEU A 49 1.31 -1.13 -2.23
CA LEU A 49 1.11 -1.10 -0.78
C LEU A 49 0.44 -2.38 -0.27
N ALA A 50 -0.55 -2.91 -1.01
CA ALA A 50 -1.20 -4.18 -0.70
C ALA A 50 -0.20 -5.35 -0.68
N GLU A 51 0.71 -5.43 -1.65
CA GLU A 51 1.78 -6.44 -1.64
C GLU A 51 2.79 -6.22 -0.52
N LEU A 52 3.10 -4.95 -0.18
CA LEU A 52 4.01 -4.65 0.91
C LEU A 52 3.44 -5.10 2.25
N VAL A 53 2.19 -4.77 2.56
CA VAL A 53 1.56 -5.24 3.82
C VAL A 53 1.40 -6.76 3.84
N ASN A 54 1.18 -7.40 2.69
CA ASN A 54 1.20 -8.86 2.56
C ASN A 54 2.57 -9.45 2.86
N THR A 55 3.65 -8.75 2.48
CA THR A 55 5.02 -9.18 2.76
C THR A 55 5.36 -9.04 4.25
N ILE A 56 4.84 -8.00 4.92
CA ILE A 56 5.07 -7.76 6.35
C ILE A 56 4.33 -8.78 7.24
N ILE A 57 3.07 -9.08 6.92
CA ILE A 57 2.29 -10.13 7.60
C ILE A 57 1.62 -11.01 6.53
N PRO A 58 2.30 -12.05 6.05
CA PRO A 58 1.79 -12.93 5.01
C PRO A 58 0.68 -13.85 5.53
N PRO A 59 -0.25 -14.27 4.65
CA PRO A 59 -1.23 -15.28 4.99
C PRO A 59 -0.53 -16.62 5.24
N THR A 60 -1.01 -17.36 6.24
CA THR A 60 -0.55 -18.71 6.54
C THR A 60 -1.78 -19.62 6.73
N SER A 61 -1.90 -20.30 7.88
CA SER A 61 -3.16 -20.89 8.32
C SER A 61 -4.18 -19.84 8.81
N THR A 62 -3.74 -18.60 8.92
CA THR A 62 -4.53 -17.42 9.31
C THR A 62 -4.51 -16.38 8.19
N PRO A 63 -5.53 -15.52 8.09
CA PRO A 63 -5.52 -14.41 7.14
C PRO A 63 -4.30 -13.51 7.30
N GLY A 64 -3.79 -13.01 6.18
CA GLY A 64 -2.68 -12.05 6.13
C GLY A 64 -3.16 -10.60 6.28
N ALA A 65 -2.24 -9.65 6.46
CA ALA A 65 -2.60 -8.23 6.61
C ALA A 65 -3.28 -7.64 5.37
N LYS A 66 -2.91 -8.10 4.17
CA LYS A 66 -3.58 -7.67 2.92
C LYS A 66 -5.06 -8.06 2.91
N GLU A 67 -5.38 -9.28 3.30
CA GLU A 67 -6.74 -9.82 3.34
C GLU A 67 -7.62 -9.10 4.36
N LEU A 68 -7.02 -8.63 5.47
CA LEU A 68 -7.70 -7.82 6.49
C LEU A 68 -7.74 -6.32 6.14
N GLY A 69 -7.34 -5.91 4.92
CA GLY A 69 -7.43 -4.53 4.47
C GLY A 69 -6.40 -3.58 5.10
N ALA A 70 -5.27 -4.08 5.62
CA ALA A 70 -4.29 -3.25 6.31
C ALA A 70 -3.69 -2.13 5.43
N HIS A 71 -3.57 -2.34 4.12
CA HIS A 71 -3.13 -1.31 3.17
C HIS A 71 -4.13 -0.16 3.08
N LEU A 72 -5.42 -0.46 3.07
CA LEU A 72 -6.51 0.53 3.08
C LEU A 72 -6.53 1.32 4.38
N PHE A 73 -6.39 0.63 5.52
CA PHE A 73 -6.26 1.27 6.83
C PHE A 73 -5.03 2.19 6.89
N THR A 74 -3.89 1.74 6.35
CA THR A 74 -2.65 2.52 6.32
C THR A 74 -2.85 3.85 5.57
N LEU A 75 -3.48 3.80 4.39
CA LEU A 75 -3.79 4.98 3.60
C LEU A 75 -4.72 5.93 4.34
N LEU A 76 -5.80 5.40 4.93
CA LEU A 76 -6.75 6.20 5.69
C LEU A 76 -6.09 6.90 6.88
N MET A 77 -5.28 6.17 7.66
CA MET A 77 -4.59 6.74 8.82
C MET A 77 -3.58 7.82 8.43
N LEU A 78 -2.85 7.64 7.34
CA LEU A 78 -1.92 8.67 6.84
C LEU A 78 -2.69 9.89 6.30
N ASP A 79 -3.81 9.68 5.63
CA ASP A 79 -4.60 10.76 5.05
C ASP A 79 -5.29 11.62 6.11
N ASP A 80 -5.88 10.99 7.14
CA ASP A 80 -6.69 11.68 8.15
C ASP A 80 -5.90 12.09 9.41
N CYS A 81 -4.85 11.37 9.80
CA CYS A 81 -4.20 11.55 11.11
C CYS A 81 -2.79 12.14 11.06
N TYR A 82 -2.16 12.21 9.89
CA TYR A 82 -0.79 12.72 9.75
C TYR A 82 -0.78 14.18 9.29
N LYS A 83 0.27 14.92 9.67
CA LYS A 83 0.50 16.28 9.19
C LYS A 83 0.93 16.26 7.73
N LYS A 84 0.73 17.38 7.04
CA LYS A 84 1.08 17.52 5.62
C LYS A 84 2.56 17.22 5.35
N GLU A 85 3.46 17.67 6.22
CA GLU A 85 4.90 17.44 6.08
C GLU A 85 5.24 15.95 6.14
N ASP A 86 4.58 15.22 7.06
CA ASP A 86 4.73 13.78 7.21
C ASP A 86 4.12 12.99 6.04
N GLN A 87 2.99 13.46 5.49
CA GLN A 87 2.36 12.90 4.28
C GLN A 87 3.27 13.05 3.06
N GLU A 88 3.85 14.24 2.85
CA GLU A 88 4.79 14.49 1.76
C GLU A 88 6.04 13.63 1.90
N ARG A 89 6.57 13.52 3.12
CA ARG A 89 7.70 12.67 3.45
C ARG A 89 7.42 11.20 3.15
N TRP A 90 6.25 10.71 3.55
CA TRP A 90 5.82 9.34 3.26
C TRP A 90 5.70 9.09 1.75
N MET A 91 5.12 10.02 1.00
CA MET A 91 4.99 9.92 -0.46
C MET A 91 6.35 9.94 -1.18
N ASN A 92 7.31 10.73 -0.71
CA ASN A 92 8.68 10.72 -1.22
C ASN A 92 9.35 9.37 -0.97
N GLY A 93 9.22 8.87 0.26
CA GLY A 93 9.71 7.53 0.63
C GLY A 93 9.06 6.42 -0.19
N PHE A 94 7.77 6.53 -0.50
CA PHE A 94 7.08 5.54 -1.33
C PHE A 94 7.64 5.51 -2.77
N LYS A 95 7.92 6.68 -3.36
CA LYS A 95 8.59 6.74 -4.66
C LYS A 95 10.00 6.16 -4.61
N ALA A 96 10.75 6.47 -3.55
CA ALA A 96 12.08 5.91 -3.32
C ALA A 96 12.04 4.39 -3.15
N PHE A 97 10.98 3.84 -2.57
CA PHE A 97 10.80 2.40 -2.39
C PHE A 97 10.68 1.66 -3.72
N ASP A 98 9.87 2.16 -4.65
CA ASP A 98 9.77 1.56 -5.99
C ASP A 98 11.11 1.65 -6.75
N ALA A 99 11.82 2.77 -6.60
CA ALA A 99 13.17 2.93 -7.16
C ALA A 99 14.19 1.95 -6.54
N ALA A 100 14.12 1.74 -5.21
CA ALA A 100 14.96 0.77 -4.50
C ALA A 100 14.66 -0.66 -4.97
N SER A 101 13.39 -1.00 -5.18
CA SER A 101 13.01 -2.30 -5.72
C SER A 101 13.58 -2.51 -7.13
N LYS A 102 13.43 -1.53 -8.03
CA LYS A 102 14.01 -1.60 -9.39
C LYS A 102 15.52 -1.75 -9.35
N LYS A 103 16.20 -1.03 -8.46
CA LYS A 103 17.66 -1.10 -8.29
C LYS A 103 18.13 -2.47 -7.78
N MET A 104 17.42 -3.05 -6.81
CA MET A 104 17.81 -4.31 -6.16
C MET A 104 17.38 -5.54 -6.97
N ASN A 105 16.18 -5.49 -7.56
CA ASN A 105 15.49 -6.64 -8.13
C ASN A 105 15.42 -6.63 -9.66
N GLY A 106 15.74 -5.50 -10.30
CA GLY A 106 15.63 -5.26 -11.74
C GLY A 106 14.22 -4.91 -12.24
N GLN A 107 13.23 -4.87 -11.34
CA GLN A 107 11.81 -4.67 -11.66
C GLN A 107 11.08 -4.01 -10.50
N SER A 108 9.83 -3.57 -10.72
CA SER A 108 9.03 -2.94 -9.66
C SER A 108 8.75 -3.92 -8.50
N PHE A 109 8.39 -3.39 -7.33
CA PHE A 109 8.04 -4.24 -6.20
C PHE A 109 6.79 -5.09 -6.50
N LEU A 110 5.84 -4.49 -7.21
CA LEU A 110 4.61 -5.16 -7.64
C LEU A 110 4.90 -6.36 -8.56
N GLU A 111 5.87 -6.24 -9.46
CA GLU A 111 6.29 -7.32 -10.38
C GLU A 111 7.34 -8.26 -9.77
N SER A 112 7.81 -7.99 -8.55
CA SER A 112 8.80 -8.82 -7.86
C SER A 112 8.22 -10.15 -7.37
N SER A 113 9.03 -11.21 -7.43
CA SER A 113 8.70 -12.49 -6.77
C SER A 113 8.73 -12.34 -5.24
N GLN A 114 8.11 -13.28 -4.52
CA GLN A 114 8.04 -13.22 -3.06
C GLN A 114 9.44 -13.12 -2.42
N ASP A 115 10.38 -14.00 -2.79
CA ASP A 115 11.76 -13.97 -2.26
C ASP A 115 12.45 -12.62 -2.46
N LYS A 116 12.23 -11.99 -3.63
CA LYS A 116 12.78 -10.67 -3.96
C LYS A 116 12.12 -9.54 -3.15
N ARG A 117 10.83 -9.67 -2.83
CA ARG A 117 10.12 -8.74 -1.94
C ARG A 117 10.62 -8.87 -0.51
N ASP A 118 10.76 -10.10 -0.02
CA ASP A 118 11.26 -10.42 1.32
C ASP A 118 12.69 -9.89 1.49
N ALA A 119 13.55 -10.06 0.50
CA ALA A 119 14.92 -9.56 0.52
C ALA A 119 14.97 -8.02 0.62
N LEU A 120 14.15 -7.30 -0.16
CA LEU A 120 14.06 -5.85 -0.08
C LEU A 120 13.56 -5.40 1.30
N VAL A 121 12.47 -5.99 1.79
CA VAL A 121 11.90 -5.66 3.10
C VAL A 121 12.92 -5.91 4.21
N THR A 122 13.63 -7.05 4.17
CA THR A 122 14.70 -7.38 5.13
C THR A 122 15.83 -6.36 5.08
N SER A 123 16.20 -5.86 3.90
CA SER A 123 17.23 -4.81 3.78
C SER A 123 16.81 -3.49 4.43
N LEU A 124 15.51 -3.15 4.38
CA LEU A 124 14.96 -1.94 5.00
C LEU A 124 14.89 -2.04 6.52
N GLU A 125 14.71 -3.24 7.07
CA GLU A 125 14.72 -3.49 8.53
C GLU A 125 16.09 -3.28 9.17
N ALA A 126 17.16 -3.41 8.38
CA ALA A 126 18.53 -3.21 8.85
C ALA A 126 18.91 -1.72 8.96
N ILE A 127 18.13 -0.82 8.34
CA ILE A 127 18.37 0.63 8.37
C ILE A 127 18.00 1.18 9.75
N LYS A 128 18.79 2.13 10.25
CA LYS A 128 18.55 2.82 11.53
C LYS A 128 18.51 4.34 11.41
N ASP A 129 18.51 4.87 10.19
CA ASP A 129 18.52 6.31 9.95
C ASP A 129 17.10 6.87 9.79
N ASP A 130 16.60 7.49 10.85
CA ASP A 130 15.30 8.16 10.87
C ASP A 130 15.23 9.41 9.98
N LYS A 131 16.33 9.85 9.33
CA LYS A 131 16.33 10.96 8.37
C LYS A 131 16.00 10.52 6.94
N ASP A 132 16.18 9.25 6.60
CA ASP A 132 15.86 8.74 5.27
C ASP A 132 14.33 8.62 5.07
N ASP A 133 13.80 9.24 4.01
CA ASP A 133 12.38 9.19 3.67
C ASP A 133 11.93 7.77 3.29
N LEU A 134 12.79 6.98 2.65
CA LEU A 134 12.51 5.57 2.34
C LEU A 134 12.31 4.77 3.62
N PHE A 135 13.19 4.98 4.61
CA PHE A 135 13.07 4.33 5.91
C PHE A 135 11.83 4.82 6.67
N TYR A 136 11.54 6.13 6.62
CA TYR A 136 10.33 6.69 7.21
C TYR A 136 9.05 6.05 6.63
N PHE A 137 8.96 5.97 5.30
CA PHE A 137 7.87 5.30 4.60
C PHE A 137 7.69 3.86 5.08
N TYR A 138 8.78 3.09 5.09
CA TYR A 138 8.75 1.68 5.48
C TYR A 138 8.32 1.50 6.94
N LYS A 139 8.94 2.26 7.86
CA LYS A 139 8.68 2.21 9.30
C LYS A 139 7.23 2.61 9.62
N ALA A 140 6.72 3.68 9.02
CA ALA A 140 5.34 4.12 9.20
C ALA A 140 4.35 3.07 8.68
N THR A 141 4.58 2.55 7.47
CA THR A 141 3.73 1.51 6.86
C THR A 141 3.73 0.23 7.69
N LYS A 142 4.90 -0.25 8.14
CA LYS A 142 5.00 -1.42 9.02
C LYS A 142 4.23 -1.23 10.33
N ARG A 143 4.42 -0.08 10.99
CA ARG A 143 3.71 0.24 12.23
C ARG A 143 2.19 0.22 12.03
N LEU A 144 1.69 0.86 10.98
CA LEU A 144 0.26 0.91 10.66
C LEU A 144 -0.28 -0.45 10.23
N THR A 145 0.52 -1.27 9.56
CA THR A 145 0.17 -2.65 9.19
C THR A 145 -0.05 -3.51 10.43
N ILE A 146 0.89 -3.47 11.38
CA ILE A 146 0.78 -4.21 12.65
C ILE A 146 -0.43 -3.71 13.44
N GLN A 147 -0.64 -2.38 13.49
CA GLN A 147 -1.80 -1.79 14.14
C GLN A 147 -3.10 -2.31 13.52
N ALA A 148 -3.26 -2.22 12.19
CA ALA A 148 -4.44 -2.68 11.48
C ALA A 148 -4.73 -4.17 11.74
N TYR A 149 -3.69 -5.00 11.70
CA TYR A 149 -3.82 -6.44 11.93
C TYR A 149 -4.27 -6.74 13.35
N THR A 150 -3.59 -6.16 14.35
CA THR A 150 -3.85 -6.42 15.76
C THR A 150 -5.16 -5.80 16.27
N SER A 151 -5.68 -4.77 15.61
CA SER A 151 -7.00 -4.20 15.90
C SER A 151 -8.13 -4.81 15.06
N SER A 152 -7.84 -5.77 14.18
CA SER A 152 -8.87 -6.39 13.33
C SER A 152 -9.81 -7.27 14.16
N GLU A 153 -11.06 -7.41 13.68
CA GLU A 153 -12.04 -8.33 14.27
C GLU A 153 -11.49 -9.76 14.32
N TYR A 154 -10.84 -10.21 13.24
CA TYR A 154 -10.23 -11.53 13.20
C TYR A 154 -9.21 -11.71 14.34
N PHE A 155 -8.28 -10.78 14.52
CA PHE A 155 -7.27 -10.88 15.57
C PHE A 155 -7.90 -10.86 16.97
N LEU A 156 -8.85 -9.94 17.22
CA LEU A 156 -9.49 -9.76 18.52
C LEU A 156 -10.51 -10.85 18.88
N THR A 157 -10.91 -11.70 17.94
CA THR A 157 -11.84 -12.81 18.20
C THR A 157 -11.20 -14.19 18.08
N LYS A 158 -10.16 -14.35 17.27
CA LYS A 158 -9.54 -15.66 16.97
C LYS A 158 -8.11 -15.81 17.49
N VAL A 159 -7.36 -14.72 17.67
CA VAL A 159 -5.95 -14.76 18.09
C VAL A 159 -5.80 -14.31 19.53
N ASN A 160 -6.26 -13.11 19.84
CA ASN A 160 -6.34 -12.56 21.18
C ASN A 160 -7.83 -12.37 21.51
N VAL A 161 -8.46 -13.40 22.11
CA VAL A 161 -9.89 -13.40 22.45
C VAL A 161 -10.17 -12.28 23.45
N TYR A 162 -10.48 -11.11 22.90
CA TYR A 162 -10.62 -9.88 23.66
C TYR A 162 -11.98 -9.83 24.33
N GLU A 163 -11.99 -9.65 25.65
CA GLU A 163 -13.21 -9.49 26.45
C GLU A 163 -13.41 -7.99 26.74
N LEU A 164 -14.27 -7.34 25.94
CA LEU A 164 -14.51 -5.87 26.00
C LEU A 164 -14.98 -5.41 27.38
N VAL A 165 -15.83 -6.20 28.03
CA VAL A 165 -16.27 -5.97 29.40
C VAL A 165 -15.82 -7.16 30.22
N PRO A 166 -14.79 -7.03 31.08
CA PRO A 166 -14.40 -8.14 31.95
C PRO A 166 -15.62 -8.54 32.77
N GLY A 167 -16.05 -9.79 32.62
CA GLY A 167 -17.15 -10.32 33.40
C GLY A 167 -16.89 -10.24 34.90
N ARG A 168 -17.86 -10.69 35.71
CA ARG A 168 -17.70 -10.74 37.17
C ARG A 168 -16.43 -11.52 37.52
N TYR A 169 -15.59 -10.96 38.38
CA TYR A 169 -14.41 -11.65 38.90
C TYR A 169 -14.84 -12.97 39.56
N LYS A 170 -14.38 -14.09 39.02
CA LYS A 170 -14.58 -15.41 39.61
C LYS A 170 -13.25 -15.88 40.21
N GLY A 171 -13.09 -15.72 41.53
CA GLY A 171 -11.82 -16.00 42.21
C GLY A 171 -11.40 -17.47 42.27
N CYS A 172 -12.35 -18.41 42.16
CA CYS A 172 -12.10 -19.85 42.23
C CYS A 172 -12.79 -20.57 41.07
N VAL A 173 -12.36 -20.31 39.83
CA VAL A 173 -12.75 -21.14 38.68
C VAL A 173 -11.58 -22.02 38.25
N PRO A 174 -11.82 -23.28 37.85
CA PRO A 174 -10.81 -24.09 37.20
C PRO A 174 -10.25 -23.30 36.00
N TYR A 175 -8.93 -23.10 35.99
CA TYR A 175 -8.27 -22.48 34.84
C TYR A 175 -8.44 -23.42 33.65
N THR A 176 -9.23 -22.98 32.67
CA THR A 176 -9.27 -23.64 31.37
C THR A 176 -8.18 -22.98 30.54
N PRO A 177 -7.12 -23.71 30.13
CA PRO A 177 -6.07 -23.15 29.30
C PRO A 177 -6.70 -22.57 28.04
N GLN A 178 -6.69 -21.25 27.91
CA GLN A 178 -7.03 -20.65 26.64
C GLN A 178 -5.88 -20.97 25.68
N PRO A 179 -6.19 -21.40 24.44
CA PRO A 179 -5.15 -21.62 23.45
C PRO A 179 -4.59 -20.27 23.05
N ARG A 180 -3.65 -19.74 23.84
CA ARG A 180 -2.69 -18.79 23.31
C ARG A 180 -1.89 -19.60 22.31
N LYS A 181 -2.26 -19.54 21.03
CA LYS A 181 -1.42 -20.04 19.95
C LYS A 181 -0.19 -19.13 19.92
N LEU A 182 0.79 -19.46 20.75
CA LEU A 182 2.16 -18.98 20.59
C LEU A 182 2.64 -19.63 19.30
N SER A 183 2.65 -18.85 18.23
CA SER A 183 3.41 -19.16 17.01
C SER A 183 4.89 -19.19 17.32
#